data_AF-A0A3A1XRT1-F1
#
_entry.id   AF-A0A3A1XRT1-F1
#
_cell.length_a   1.000
_cell.length_b   1.000
_cell.length_c   1.000
_cell.angle_alpha   90.00
_cell.angle_beta   90.00
_cell.angle_gamma   90.00
#
_symmetry.space_group_name_H-M   'P 1'
#
loop_
_entity.id
_entity.type
_entity.pdbx_description
1 polymer ?
#
loop_
_entity_poly.entity_id
_entity_poly.type
_entity_poly.pdbx_seq_one_letter_code
_entity_poly.pdbx_strand_id
1 'polypeptide(L)'
;MKCTSCGMESWNDFCPYCGSKLKVEQSTAASTFEQNIPVPPPQQNLTVPAATGYGSMHAKKKKPIYKRFWFYLLSIIIIVVAICGFLNIKKLDNGVVINWNEMVLGSELPNPPSNMGKIIENSSEEMNVDINNISAKQFNDYIKACKDKGFTVDSKTDSTEYSSYNSEGYKLKLLRYESNNQLSIALNAPMEMSPITWPSSKAANQLPVPKSIFGKFSYENEDSFKVYIGNTSREDYEKYVKACSDKGFTVDYSKKDDLYNAKNNSGWDLSLGYEGNNIMSISISAPDNESKDSDDSNKSDVKKDAAKAAPKQATPKAEPKPKTNTKLVNGLRSDFKAAMDSYETVMDEYVAFMKKYKKNPTDKTILNEYSAYLDKYNDAVKKFNNWHSKDLNSDELNYYVDVQARVSKKLIAVSK
;
A
#
# COMPACT_ATOMS: atom_id res chain seq x y z
N MET A 1 -8.81 1.41 -39.96
CA MET A 1 -9.89 0.68 -40.67
C MET A 1 -11.19 0.87 -39.89
N LYS A 2 -12.30 1.26 -40.52
CA LYS A 2 -13.61 1.34 -39.84
C LYS A 2 -14.28 -0.03 -39.80
N CYS A 3 -14.80 -0.41 -38.64
CA CYS A 3 -15.53 -1.66 -38.49
C CYS A 3 -16.88 -1.59 -39.21
N THR A 4 -17.12 -2.50 -40.16
CA THR A 4 -18.38 -2.54 -40.92
C THR A 4 -19.60 -2.95 -40.08
N SER A 5 -19.39 -3.56 -38.90
CA SER A 5 -20.48 -3.97 -38.00
C SER A 5 -20.89 -2.89 -37.00
N CYS A 6 -20.00 -1.96 -36.62
CA CYS A 6 -20.32 -0.93 -35.62
C CYS A 6 -19.84 0.50 -35.97
N GLY A 7 -19.20 0.70 -37.12
CA GLY A 7 -18.80 2.02 -37.64
C GLY A 7 -17.55 2.64 -37.02
N MET A 8 -17.02 2.08 -35.92
CA MET A 8 -15.91 2.66 -35.15
C MET A 8 -14.54 2.40 -35.78
N GLU A 9 -13.61 3.35 -35.67
CA GLU A 9 -12.25 3.24 -36.19
C GLU A 9 -11.39 2.28 -35.34
N SER A 10 -10.71 1.35 -36.00
CA SER A 10 -9.90 0.27 -35.39
C SER A 10 -8.59 0.05 -36.15
N TRP A 11 -7.55 -0.30 -35.41
CA TRP A 11 -6.15 -0.37 -35.87
C TRP A 11 -5.57 -1.80 -35.71
N ASN A 12 -6.42 -2.79 -35.42
CA ASN A 12 -6.06 -4.20 -35.15
C ASN A 12 -6.99 -5.16 -35.91
N ASP A 13 -6.62 -6.45 -36.03
CA ASP A 13 -7.35 -7.48 -36.80
C ASP A 13 -8.77 -7.81 -36.28
N PHE A 14 -9.11 -7.35 -35.07
CA PHE A 14 -10.41 -7.53 -34.44
C PHE A 14 -10.92 -6.19 -33.91
N CYS A 15 -12.24 -5.93 -34.04
CA CYS A 15 -12.86 -4.73 -33.51
C CYS A 15 -12.98 -4.84 -31.98
N PRO A 16 -12.34 -3.96 -31.19
CA PRO A 16 -12.37 -4.05 -29.73
C PRO A 16 -13.74 -3.70 -29.11
N TYR A 17 -14.65 -3.11 -29.90
CA TYR A 17 -15.97 -2.69 -29.43
C TYR A 17 -17.06 -3.74 -29.62
N CYS A 18 -16.92 -4.62 -30.62
CA CYS A 18 -17.94 -5.63 -30.92
C CYS A 18 -17.38 -7.04 -31.19
N GLY A 19 -16.07 -7.22 -31.18
CA GLY A 19 -15.40 -8.52 -31.33
C GLY A 19 -15.37 -9.09 -32.76
N SER A 20 -15.94 -8.39 -33.75
CA SER A 20 -15.94 -8.83 -35.14
C SER A 20 -14.53 -8.81 -35.75
N LYS A 21 -14.13 -9.88 -36.44
CA LYS A 21 -12.88 -9.95 -37.21
C LYS A 21 -12.97 -9.04 -38.43
N LEU A 22 -12.01 -8.14 -38.61
CA LEU A 22 -12.00 -7.20 -39.73
C LEU A 22 -11.44 -7.90 -40.98
N LYS A 23 -12.19 -7.88 -42.10
CA LYS A 23 -11.68 -8.36 -43.39
C LYS A 23 -10.76 -7.29 -43.96
N VAL A 24 -9.51 -7.65 -44.23
CA VAL A 24 -8.56 -6.79 -44.95
C VAL A 24 -8.94 -6.83 -46.42
N GLU A 25 -9.56 -5.77 -46.93
CA GLU A 25 -9.61 -5.52 -48.37
C GLU A 25 -8.32 -4.81 -48.77
N GLN A 26 -7.48 -5.50 -49.54
CA GLN A 26 -6.41 -4.87 -50.30
C GLN A 26 -7.05 -4.10 -51.46
N SER A 27 -6.90 -2.78 -51.48
CA SER A 27 -7.23 -1.97 -52.66
C SER A 27 -6.12 -0.97 -52.96
N THR A 28 -5.72 -1.04 -54.22
CA THR A 28 -4.81 -0.23 -55.01
C THR A 28 -5.22 1.25 -55.13
N ALA A 29 -4.22 2.09 -55.48
CA ALA A 29 -4.26 3.36 -56.24
C ALA A 29 -3.92 4.69 -55.51
N ALA A 30 -2.67 5.13 -55.76
CA ALA A 30 -2.16 6.44 -56.23
C ALA A 30 -2.78 7.80 -55.81
N SER A 31 -1.94 8.70 -55.26
CA SER A 31 -1.54 10.01 -55.84
C SER A 31 -0.55 10.75 -54.90
N THR A 32 0.76 10.85 -55.19
CA THR A 32 1.53 11.95 -55.83
C THR A 32 1.73 13.26 -55.02
N PHE A 33 3.01 13.54 -54.68
CA PHE A 33 3.81 14.80 -54.71
C PHE A 33 4.86 14.76 -53.56
N GLU A 34 6.11 14.32 -53.80
CA GLU A 34 7.33 15.11 -54.16
C GLU A 34 7.76 16.10 -53.04
N GLN A 35 9.00 16.17 -52.51
CA GLN A 35 10.39 15.94 -52.97
C GLN A 35 11.27 15.57 -51.73
N ASN A 36 12.54 15.12 -51.75
CA ASN A 36 13.64 15.15 -52.69
C ASN A 36 14.67 14.08 -52.24
N ILE A 37 15.32 13.38 -53.18
CA ILE A 37 16.33 12.32 -52.94
C ILE A 37 17.73 12.87 -53.29
N PRO A 38 18.81 12.36 -52.67
CA PRO A 38 19.95 11.91 -53.50
C PRO A 38 20.26 10.40 -53.36
N VAL A 39 20.57 9.82 -54.51
CA VAL A 39 20.65 8.39 -54.90
C VAL A 39 21.94 7.69 -54.40
N PRO A 40 21.99 6.33 -54.30
CA PRO A 40 23.07 5.55 -53.64
C PRO A 40 24.04 4.90 -54.65
N PRO A 41 25.06 4.14 -54.19
CA PRO A 41 25.71 3.09 -54.99
C PRO A 41 25.49 1.67 -54.42
N PRO A 42 25.79 0.60 -55.21
CA PRO A 42 24.87 -0.52 -55.42
C PRO A 42 25.19 -1.83 -54.67
N GLN A 43 24.21 -2.72 -54.67
CA GLN A 43 24.23 -4.06 -54.08
C GLN A 43 25.25 -5.00 -54.71
N GLN A 44 25.81 -5.91 -53.90
CA GLN A 44 26.29 -7.21 -54.36
C GLN A 44 25.80 -8.34 -53.44
N ASN A 45 25.13 -9.30 -54.09
CA ASN A 45 24.84 -10.66 -53.63
C ASN A 45 26.07 -11.34 -53.04
N LEU A 46 25.89 -12.19 -52.02
CA LEU A 46 26.64 -13.45 -51.90
C LEU A 46 25.91 -14.44 -50.97
N THR A 47 25.32 -15.44 -51.64
CA THR A 47 25.42 -16.88 -51.36
C THR A 47 25.74 -17.38 -49.96
N VAL A 48 24.88 -18.31 -49.51
CA VAL A 48 25.08 -19.28 -48.43
C VAL A 48 26.27 -20.21 -48.74
N PRO A 49 27.01 -20.66 -47.71
CA PRO A 49 27.47 -22.05 -47.70
C PRO A 49 27.07 -22.78 -46.40
N ALA A 50 26.95 -24.09 -46.56
CA ALA A 50 26.46 -25.04 -45.59
C ALA A 50 27.54 -25.56 -44.62
N ALA A 51 27.01 -26.19 -43.56
CA ALA A 51 27.54 -27.35 -42.84
C ALA A 51 28.41 -27.12 -41.59
N THR A 52 27.88 -27.58 -40.45
CA THR A 52 28.36 -28.74 -39.66
C THR A 52 28.17 -28.53 -38.15
N GLY A 53 27.71 -29.57 -37.47
CA GLY A 53 28.24 -29.91 -36.14
C GLY A 53 27.34 -29.73 -34.91
N TYR A 54 26.86 -30.87 -34.42
CA TYR A 54 26.76 -31.27 -33.01
C TYR A 54 25.78 -30.56 -32.04
N GLY A 55 24.69 -31.28 -31.74
CA GLY A 55 24.19 -31.60 -30.39
C GLY A 55 23.96 -30.45 -29.40
N SER A 56 22.75 -29.87 -29.37
CA SER A 56 22.33 -29.01 -28.27
C SER A 56 21.70 -29.81 -27.13
N MET A 57 22.41 -29.91 -26.00
CA MET A 57 21.81 -30.19 -24.70
C MET A 57 20.92 -28.99 -24.33
N HIS A 58 19.60 -29.18 -24.30
CA HIS A 58 18.65 -28.12 -23.96
C HIS A 58 18.81 -27.65 -22.50
N ALA A 59 19.53 -26.56 -22.29
CA ALA A 59 19.42 -25.78 -21.05
C ALA A 59 18.01 -25.15 -21.01
N LYS A 60 17.13 -25.66 -20.15
CA LYS A 60 15.81 -25.07 -19.89
C LYS A 60 16.00 -23.65 -19.33
N LYS A 61 15.78 -22.63 -20.18
CA LYS A 61 15.54 -21.26 -19.72
C LYS A 61 14.38 -21.29 -18.71
N LYS A 62 14.64 -20.97 -17.43
CA LYS A 62 13.56 -20.66 -16.49
C LYS A 62 12.83 -19.44 -17.04
N LYS A 63 11.58 -19.63 -17.47
CA LYS A 63 10.73 -18.52 -17.93
C LYS A 63 10.39 -17.63 -16.71
N PRO A 64 10.45 -16.31 -16.84
CA PRO A 64 10.10 -15.41 -15.74
C PRO A 64 8.61 -15.51 -15.39
N ILE A 65 8.29 -15.26 -14.12
CA ILE A 65 7.03 -15.59 -13.43
C ILE A 65 5.80 -14.95 -14.10
N TYR A 66 5.95 -13.81 -14.79
CA TYR A 66 4.88 -13.09 -15.49
C TYR A 66 4.35 -13.78 -16.77
N LYS A 67 4.98 -14.87 -17.22
CA LYS A 67 4.44 -15.72 -18.31
C LYS A 67 3.58 -16.87 -17.81
N ARG A 68 3.31 -16.97 -16.51
CA ARG A 68 2.34 -17.94 -15.96
C ARG A 68 0.93 -17.37 -16.09
N PHE A 69 0.05 -18.11 -16.76
CA PHE A 69 -1.30 -17.72 -17.15
C PHE A 69 -2.18 -17.21 -15.99
N TRP A 70 -1.86 -17.57 -14.75
CA TRP A 70 -2.51 -17.07 -13.53
C TRP A 70 -2.46 -15.53 -13.36
N PHE A 71 -1.49 -14.85 -14.01
CA PHE A 71 -1.42 -13.38 -14.07
C PHE A 71 -2.58 -12.75 -14.87
N TYR A 72 -3.11 -13.44 -15.89
CA TYR A 72 -4.23 -12.96 -16.72
C TYR A 72 -5.60 -13.23 -16.07
N LEU A 73 -5.67 -14.27 -15.24
CA LEU A 73 -6.84 -14.72 -14.50
C LEU A 73 -7.22 -13.76 -13.36
N LEU A 74 -6.22 -13.26 -12.62
CA LEU A 74 -6.36 -12.21 -11.61
C LEU A 74 -6.77 -10.86 -12.22
N SER A 75 -6.22 -10.50 -13.37
CA SER A 75 -6.53 -9.22 -14.02
C SER A 75 -7.98 -9.12 -14.52
N ILE A 76 -8.65 -10.23 -14.84
CA ILE A 76 -10.02 -10.20 -15.39
C ILE A 76 -11.10 -10.16 -14.29
N ILE A 77 -10.86 -10.79 -13.13
CA ILE A 77 -11.73 -10.66 -11.94
C ILE A 77 -11.70 -9.21 -11.42
N ILE A 78 -10.54 -8.54 -11.47
CA ILE A 78 -10.38 -7.12 -11.16
C ILE A 78 -11.10 -6.22 -12.17
N ILE A 79 -11.13 -6.59 -13.46
CA ILE A 79 -11.85 -5.82 -14.49
C ILE A 79 -13.36 -5.82 -14.26
N VAL A 80 -13.96 -6.90 -13.72
CA VAL A 80 -15.40 -6.89 -13.44
C VAL A 80 -15.76 -6.05 -12.20
N VAL A 81 -14.91 -6.03 -11.17
CA VAL A 81 -15.03 -5.07 -10.06
C VAL A 81 -14.85 -3.63 -10.58
N ALA A 82 -13.99 -3.43 -11.58
CA ALA A 82 -13.82 -2.14 -12.25
C ALA A 82 -15.00 -1.73 -13.16
N ILE A 83 -15.87 -2.65 -13.62
CA ILE A 83 -17.14 -2.31 -14.29
C ILE A 83 -18.15 -1.73 -13.28
N CYS A 84 -18.07 -2.11 -11.99
CA CYS A 84 -18.77 -1.38 -10.91
C CYS A 84 -18.17 0.02 -10.68
N GLY A 85 -16.91 0.22 -11.06
CA GLY A 85 -16.13 1.45 -10.89
C GLY A 85 -15.86 2.20 -12.20
N PHE A 86 -16.76 2.13 -13.19
CA PHE A 86 -16.58 2.81 -14.48
C PHE A 86 -16.94 4.30 -14.42
N LEU A 87 -16.24 5.04 -13.53
CA LEU A 87 -15.92 6.46 -13.71
C LEU A 87 -14.45 6.66 -13.33
N ASN A 88 -13.59 6.65 -14.34
CA ASN A 88 -12.22 7.19 -14.39
C ASN A 88 -11.24 6.76 -13.30
N ILE A 89 -10.47 5.68 -13.54
CA ILE A 89 -9.32 5.34 -12.69
C ILE A 89 -8.07 5.09 -13.54
N LYS A 90 -7.15 6.05 -13.47
CA LYS A 90 -5.72 5.82 -13.72
C LYS A 90 -5.20 4.90 -12.60
N LYS A 91 -4.55 3.78 -12.99
CA LYS A 91 -3.77 2.84 -12.16
C LYS A 91 -4.07 2.87 -10.64
N LEU A 92 -4.99 2.01 -10.20
CA LEU A 92 -5.24 1.77 -8.78
C LEU A 92 -4.22 0.76 -8.24
N ASP A 93 -3.37 1.18 -7.31
CA ASP A 93 -2.81 0.25 -6.31
C ASP A 93 -4.00 -0.22 -5.45
N ASN A 94 -4.23 -1.53 -5.42
CA ASN A 94 -5.48 -2.13 -4.95
C ASN A 94 -5.71 -1.93 -3.44
N GLY A 95 -6.59 -1.00 -3.06
CA GLY A 95 -7.17 -0.92 -1.70
C GLY A 95 -8.32 -1.92 -1.50
N VAL A 96 -8.52 -2.37 -0.26
CA VAL A 96 -9.62 -3.22 0.22
C VAL A 96 -10.78 -2.33 0.68
N VAL A 97 -12.01 -2.86 0.68
CA VAL A 97 -13.16 -2.21 1.32
C VAL A 97 -13.01 -2.34 2.84
N ILE A 98 -12.92 -1.21 3.54
CA ILE A 98 -12.80 -1.11 4.99
C ILE A 98 -14.20 -1.07 5.62
N ASN A 99 -14.47 -1.97 6.55
CA ASN A 99 -15.63 -1.86 7.42
C ASN A 99 -15.30 -0.98 8.63
N TRP A 100 -15.69 0.30 8.58
CA TRP A 100 -15.35 1.26 9.64
C TRP A 100 -15.90 0.85 11.02
N ASN A 101 -17.03 0.13 11.05
CA ASN A 101 -17.64 -0.33 12.30
C ASN A 101 -16.83 -1.45 12.99
N GLU A 102 -15.89 -2.07 12.29
CA GLU A 102 -14.99 -3.10 12.84
C GLU A 102 -13.62 -2.51 13.26
N MET A 103 -13.41 -1.20 13.04
CA MET A 103 -12.18 -0.54 13.46
C MET A 103 -12.21 -0.33 14.98
N VAL A 104 -11.15 -0.77 15.67
CA VAL A 104 -11.11 -0.82 17.14
C VAL A 104 -11.29 0.57 17.75
N LEU A 105 -10.71 1.60 17.12
CA LEU A 105 -10.86 3.01 17.52
C LEU A 105 -11.79 3.81 16.58
N GLY A 106 -12.59 3.11 15.76
CA GLY A 106 -13.42 3.74 14.74
C GLY A 106 -14.55 4.61 15.29
N SER A 107 -15.05 4.32 16.49
CA SER A 107 -16.10 5.08 17.18
C SER A 107 -15.69 6.51 17.54
N GLU A 108 -14.38 6.72 17.75
CA GLU A 108 -13.82 8.00 18.16
C GLU A 108 -13.84 9.01 17.02
N LEU A 109 -13.87 8.54 15.78
CA LEU A 109 -13.84 9.38 14.58
C LEU A 109 -15.15 9.33 13.81
N PRO A 110 -15.44 10.35 12.98
CA PRO A 110 -16.50 10.22 11.98
C PRO A 110 -16.07 9.21 10.90
N ASN A 111 -17.05 8.63 10.21
CA ASN A 111 -16.77 7.74 9.08
C ASN A 111 -15.97 8.51 8.01
N PRO A 112 -14.91 7.92 7.43
CA PRO A 112 -14.14 8.56 6.38
C PRO A 112 -14.99 8.78 5.13
N PRO A 113 -14.61 9.73 4.26
CA PRO A 113 -15.39 10.07 3.06
C PRO A 113 -15.47 8.94 2.01
N SER A 114 -14.65 7.90 2.17
CA SER A 114 -14.58 6.70 1.34
C SER A 114 -14.24 5.51 2.24
N ASN A 115 -14.71 4.32 1.87
CA ASN A 115 -14.37 3.06 2.52
C ASN A 115 -13.31 2.27 1.75
N MET A 116 -12.79 2.79 0.65
CA MET A 116 -11.76 2.12 -0.14
C MET A 116 -10.39 2.51 0.39
N GLY A 117 -9.59 1.55 0.83
CA GLY A 117 -8.33 1.89 1.48
C GLY A 117 -7.48 0.71 1.89
N LYS A 118 -6.56 0.94 2.83
CA LYS A 118 -5.69 -0.08 3.38
C LYS A 118 -5.58 0.14 4.88
N ILE A 119 -5.84 -0.90 5.65
CA ILE A 119 -5.56 -0.93 7.09
C ILE A 119 -4.07 -1.23 7.25
N ILE A 120 -3.36 -0.37 7.98
CA ILE A 120 -1.95 -0.53 8.33
C ILE A 120 -1.86 -1.08 9.76
N GLU A 121 -2.61 -0.49 10.70
CA GLU A 121 -2.68 -0.88 12.09
C GLU A 121 -4.13 -0.74 12.59
N ASN A 122 -4.57 -1.66 13.44
CA ASN A 122 -5.92 -1.66 14.02
C ASN A 122 -5.89 -2.38 15.38
N SER A 123 -5.44 -1.67 16.39
CA SER A 123 -5.36 -2.12 17.78
C SER A 123 -6.11 -1.15 18.69
N SER A 124 -6.19 -1.48 19.97
CA SER A 124 -6.73 -0.56 20.99
C SER A 124 -5.80 0.62 21.30
N GLU A 125 -4.55 0.56 20.89
CA GLU A 125 -3.54 1.60 21.15
C GLU A 125 -3.36 2.53 19.94
N GLU A 126 -3.46 1.98 18.74
CA GLU A 126 -3.25 2.70 17.48
C GLU A 126 -4.18 2.17 16.39
N MET A 127 -4.75 3.11 15.63
CA MET A 127 -5.40 2.86 14.36
C MET A 127 -4.69 3.68 13.28
N ASN A 128 -4.22 3.01 12.23
CA ASN A 128 -3.58 3.64 11.09
C ASN A 128 -4.17 3.08 9.79
N VAL A 129 -4.76 3.95 8.98
CA VAL A 129 -5.50 3.57 7.79
C VAL A 129 -5.34 4.59 6.68
N ASP A 130 -5.09 4.10 5.48
CA ASP A 130 -5.07 4.90 4.27
C ASP A 130 -6.41 4.79 3.56
N ILE A 131 -7.01 5.93 3.24
CA ILE A 131 -8.27 6.04 2.50
C ILE A 131 -7.98 6.61 1.11
N ASN A 132 -8.36 5.87 0.08
CA ASN A 132 -8.11 6.21 -1.32
C ASN A 132 -9.22 7.11 -1.90
N ASN A 133 -8.88 7.81 -2.98
CA ASN A 133 -9.78 8.65 -3.78
C ASN A 133 -10.40 9.81 -2.99
N ILE A 134 -9.59 10.48 -2.16
CA ILE A 134 -9.98 11.63 -1.35
C ILE A 134 -9.59 12.94 -2.05
N SER A 135 -10.61 13.70 -2.44
CA SER A 135 -10.44 15.08 -2.93
C SER A 135 -10.04 16.04 -1.81
N ALA A 136 -9.47 17.20 -2.17
CA ALA A 136 -9.16 18.27 -1.22
C ALA A 136 -10.40 18.74 -0.43
N LYS A 137 -11.57 18.80 -1.09
CA LYS A 137 -12.83 19.15 -0.43
C LYS A 137 -13.22 18.11 0.62
N GLN A 138 -13.17 16.82 0.27
CA GLN A 138 -13.48 15.73 1.21
C GLN A 138 -12.54 15.72 2.41
N PHE A 139 -11.25 15.99 2.21
CA PHE A 139 -10.29 16.13 3.31
C PHE A 139 -10.67 17.28 4.26
N ASN A 140 -10.93 18.47 3.71
CA ASN A 140 -11.32 19.62 4.52
C ASN A 140 -12.65 19.42 5.26
N ASP A 141 -13.62 18.74 4.63
CA ASP A 141 -14.88 18.41 5.28
C ASP A 141 -14.70 17.33 6.36
N TYR A 142 -13.79 16.38 6.16
CA TYR A 142 -13.45 15.39 7.18
C TYR A 142 -12.77 16.03 8.40
N ILE A 143 -11.86 16.99 8.19
CA ILE A 143 -11.28 17.78 9.29
C ILE A 143 -12.38 18.45 10.14
N LYS A 144 -13.39 19.06 9.51
CA LYS A 144 -14.51 19.68 10.23
C LYS A 144 -15.28 18.64 11.05
N ALA A 145 -15.61 17.49 10.46
CA ALA A 145 -16.29 16.42 11.17
C ALA A 145 -15.47 15.89 12.36
N CYS A 146 -14.14 15.82 12.24
CA CYS A 146 -13.27 15.45 13.37
C CYS A 146 -13.28 16.53 14.46
N LYS A 147 -13.29 17.82 14.10
CA LYS A 147 -13.45 18.92 15.06
C LYS A 147 -14.78 18.85 15.80
N ASP A 148 -15.87 18.50 15.10
CA ASP A 148 -17.19 18.28 15.70
C ASP A 148 -17.20 17.08 16.67
N LYS A 149 -16.29 16.12 16.48
CA LYS A 149 -16.00 15.01 17.40
C LYS A 149 -15.07 15.39 18.57
N GLY A 150 -14.72 16.68 18.70
CA GLY A 150 -13.92 17.19 19.82
C GLY A 150 -12.41 17.23 19.60
N PHE A 151 -11.92 16.87 18.40
CA PHE A 151 -10.50 16.95 18.07
C PHE A 151 -10.09 18.41 17.78
N THR A 152 -9.95 19.21 18.84
CA THR A 152 -9.67 20.65 18.78
C THR A 152 -8.55 21.10 19.73
N VAL A 153 -8.06 20.22 20.60
CA VAL A 153 -7.01 20.54 21.57
C VAL A 153 -5.65 20.54 20.88
N ASP A 154 -4.85 21.59 21.12
CA ASP A 154 -3.51 21.79 20.52
C ASP A 154 -3.47 21.55 19.00
N SER A 155 -4.50 22.03 18.30
CA SER A 155 -4.66 21.74 16.87
C SER A 155 -3.59 22.42 16.02
N LYS A 156 -2.97 21.66 15.12
CA LYS A 156 -2.09 22.15 14.06
C LYS A 156 -2.71 21.83 12.71
N THR A 157 -2.65 22.78 11.79
CA THR A 157 -3.24 22.63 10.46
C THR A 157 -2.33 23.27 9.42
N ASP A 158 -2.09 22.55 8.34
CA ASP A 158 -1.49 23.09 7.12
C ASP A 158 -2.34 22.68 5.89
N SER A 159 -1.84 22.84 4.67
CA SER A 159 -2.59 22.52 3.44
C SER A 159 -2.88 21.03 3.25
N THR A 160 -2.11 20.17 3.89
CA THR A 160 -2.12 18.71 3.69
C THR A 160 -2.21 17.92 4.99
N GLU A 161 -1.98 18.54 6.13
CA GLU A 161 -1.95 17.90 7.44
C GLU A 161 -2.92 18.58 8.41
N TYR A 162 -3.56 17.76 9.23
CA TYR A 162 -4.27 18.19 10.42
C TYR A 162 -3.89 17.29 11.59
N SER A 163 -3.47 17.86 12.70
CA SER A 163 -3.26 17.09 13.93
C SER A 163 -3.86 17.81 15.13
N SER A 164 -4.39 17.05 16.09
CA SER A 164 -5.00 17.59 17.31
C SER A 164 -5.29 16.47 18.30
N TYR A 165 -5.53 16.85 19.54
CA TYR A 165 -6.07 15.96 20.55
C TYR A 165 -7.57 16.21 20.76
N ASN A 166 -8.27 15.21 21.27
CA ASN A 166 -9.58 15.43 21.92
C ASN A 166 -9.42 15.60 23.44
N SER A 167 -10.51 15.89 24.14
CA SER A 167 -10.50 16.10 25.60
C SER A 167 -10.18 14.84 26.41
N GLU A 168 -10.31 13.66 25.82
CA GLU A 168 -9.98 12.37 26.44
C GLU A 168 -8.51 11.99 26.23
N GLY A 169 -7.79 12.74 25.39
CA GLY A 169 -6.35 12.57 25.14
C GLY A 169 -6.01 11.70 23.93
N TYR A 170 -6.99 11.31 23.11
CA TYR A 170 -6.72 10.67 21.83
C TYR A 170 -6.01 11.64 20.89
N LYS A 171 -4.97 11.18 20.21
CA LYS A 171 -4.18 11.99 19.28
C LYS A 171 -4.53 11.62 17.85
N LEU A 172 -5.12 12.56 17.12
CA LEU A 172 -5.42 12.43 15.70
C LEU A 172 -4.32 13.09 14.87
N LYS A 173 -3.88 12.40 13.82
CA LYS A 173 -3.11 12.95 12.71
C LYS A 173 -3.74 12.51 11.38
N LEU A 174 -4.05 13.49 10.55
CA LEU A 174 -4.57 13.33 9.19
C LEU A 174 -3.54 13.87 8.23
N LEU A 175 -3.20 13.11 7.19
CA LEU A 175 -2.28 13.54 6.14
C LEU A 175 -2.86 13.22 4.76
N ARG A 176 -3.05 14.24 3.92
CA ARG A 176 -3.50 14.08 2.53
C ARG A 176 -2.30 14.07 1.58
N TYR A 177 -2.12 12.95 0.90
CA TYR A 177 -1.19 12.80 -0.21
C TYR A 177 -1.86 13.23 -1.52
N GLU A 178 -1.44 14.37 -2.05
CA GLU A 178 -2.03 14.93 -3.28
C GLU A 178 -1.68 14.12 -4.53
N SER A 179 -0.52 13.45 -4.55
CA SER A 179 0.00 12.71 -5.70
C SER A 179 -0.89 11.53 -6.11
N ASN A 180 -1.56 10.90 -5.14
CA ASN A 180 -2.41 9.72 -5.33
C ASN A 180 -3.83 9.92 -4.76
N ASN A 181 -4.18 11.13 -4.33
CA ASN A 181 -5.46 11.45 -3.68
C ASN A 181 -5.78 10.49 -2.52
N GLN A 182 -4.83 10.31 -1.63
CA GLN A 182 -4.97 9.44 -0.46
C GLN A 182 -5.01 10.27 0.82
N LEU A 183 -5.78 9.80 1.80
CA LEU A 183 -5.81 10.33 3.16
C LEU A 183 -5.29 9.25 4.11
N SER A 184 -4.16 9.51 4.76
CA SER A 184 -3.72 8.72 5.90
C SER A 184 -4.38 9.25 7.17
N ILE A 185 -5.00 8.36 7.94
CA ILE A 185 -5.64 8.63 9.22
C ILE A 185 -4.87 7.81 10.26
N ALA A 186 -4.18 8.50 11.17
CA ALA A 186 -3.56 7.91 12.34
C ALA A 186 -4.27 8.43 13.59
N LEU A 187 -4.71 7.51 14.45
CA LEU A 187 -5.31 7.79 15.74
C LEU A 187 -4.62 6.97 16.80
N ASN A 188 -4.02 7.63 17.79
CA ASN A 188 -3.45 6.98 18.96
C ASN A 188 -4.38 7.16 20.16
N ALA A 189 -4.53 6.08 20.93
CA ALA A 189 -5.19 6.13 22.24
C ALA A 189 -4.43 7.05 23.21
N PRO A 190 -5.10 7.53 24.28
CA PRO A 190 -4.45 8.34 25.30
C PRO A 190 -3.23 7.62 25.88
N MET A 191 -2.13 8.35 26.08
CA MET A 191 -0.93 7.78 26.68
C MET A 191 -1.22 7.37 28.12
N GLU A 192 -1.13 6.07 28.41
CA GLU A 192 -1.22 5.58 29.78
C GLU A 192 -0.04 6.08 30.61
N MET A 193 -0.34 6.77 31.72
CA MET A 193 0.63 7.34 32.64
C MET A 193 0.24 7.03 34.09
N SER A 194 1.21 7.04 34.99
CA SER A 194 1.02 6.86 36.42
C SER A 194 1.94 7.81 37.21
N PRO A 195 1.74 7.99 38.52
CA PRO A 195 2.78 8.61 39.35
C PRO A 195 4.12 7.86 39.17
N ILE A 196 5.20 8.62 39.01
CA ILE A 196 6.57 8.13 38.89
C ILE A 196 7.42 8.66 40.04
N THR A 197 8.52 7.97 40.32
CA THR A 197 9.60 8.51 41.15
C THR A 197 10.63 9.15 40.23
N TRP A 198 11.05 10.38 40.52
CA TRP A 198 12.16 10.98 39.76
C TRP A 198 13.46 10.23 40.07
N PRO A 199 14.19 9.75 39.06
CA PRO A 199 15.32 8.87 39.29
C PRO A 199 16.53 9.60 39.87
N SER A 200 17.42 8.84 40.50
CA SER A 200 18.67 9.33 41.08
C SER A 200 19.90 9.02 40.21
N SER A 201 19.69 8.66 38.94
CA SER A 201 20.76 8.34 37.98
C SER A 201 21.65 9.55 37.68
N LYS A 202 22.86 9.33 37.16
CA LYS A 202 23.73 10.43 36.70
C LYS A 202 23.01 11.37 35.74
N ALA A 203 22.23 10.81 34.81
CA ALA A 203 21.42 11.56 33.86
C ALA A 203 20.39 12.46 34.57
N ALA A 204 19.61 11.91 35.50
CA ALA A 204 18.58 12.65 36.20
C ALA A 204 19.15 13.76 37.10
N ASN A 205 20.32 13.53 37.69
CA ASN A 205 21.03 14.53 38.49
C ASN A 205 21.49 15.75 37.67
N GLN A 206 21.55 15.64 36.33
CA GLN A 206 21.82 16.80 35.49
C GLN A 206 20.65 17.79 35.46
N LEU A 207 19.42 17.34 35.69
CA LEU A 207 18.20 18.12 35.44
C LEU A 207 17.54 18.57 36.76
N PRO A 208 16.76 19.67 36.74
CA PRO A 208 15.83 19.96 37.82
C PRO A 208 14.69 18.91 37.85
N VAL A 209 14.04 18.71 38.99
CA VAL A 209 12.84 17.86 39.06
C VAL A 209 11.66 18.60 38.44
N PRO A 210 10.88 18.00 37.52
CA PRO A 210 9.70 18.65 36.96
C PRO A 210 8.62 18.86 38.02
N LYS A 211 7.76 19.87 37.81
CA LYS A 211 6.67 20.22 38.73
C LYS A 211 5.67 19.07 38.93
N SER A 212 5.38 18.33 37.85
CA SER A 212 4.55 17.13 37.86
C SER A 212 5.42 15.88 37.91
N ILE A 213 4.98 14.89 38.67
CA ILE A 213 5.55 13.53 38.71
C ILE A 213 4.54 12.50 38.18
N PHE A 214 3.54 12.92 37.41
CA PHE A 214 2.64 12.01 36.70
C PHE A 214 3.20 11.79 35.30
N GLY A 215 3.59 10.56 34.97
CA GLY A 215 4.32 10.32 33.72
C GLY A 215 4.52 8.85 33.37
N LYS A 216 5.34 8.63 32.35
CA LYS A 216 5.74 7.30 31.86
C LYS A 216 7.16 7.37 31.29
N PHE A 217 8.03 6.49 31.76
CA PHE A 217 9.32 6.26 31.13
C PHE A 217 9.13 5.44 29.86
N SER A 218 9.75 5.89 28.76
CA SER A 218 9.96 5.08 27.58
C SER A 218 11.16 4.15 27.77
N TYR A 219 12.20 4.65 28.44
CA TYR A 219 13.35 3.90 28.92
C TYR A 219 14.08 4.73 29.99
N GLU A 220 14.82 4.05 30.85
CA GLU A 220 15.62 4.66 31.91
C GLU A 220 16.88 3.82 32.16
N ASN A 221 18.02 4.47 32.23
CA ASN A 221 19.28 3.89 32.69
C ASN A 221 20.17 4.97 33.31
N GLU A 222 21.37 4.58 33.74
CA GLU A 222 22.27 5.45 34.50
C GLU A 222 22.69 6.71 33.73
N ASP A 223 22.94 6.55 32.43
CA ASP A 223 23.55 7.56 31.57
C ASP A 223 22.55 8.15 30.55
N SER A 224 21.29 7.71 30.54
CA SER A 224 20.25 8.26 29.66
C SER A 224 18.83 7.87 30.09
N PHE A 225 17.85 8.70 29.73
CA PHE A 225 16.43 8.32 29.79
C PHE A 225 15.59 9.08 28.78
N LYS A 226 14.37 8.58 28.55
CA LYS A 226 13.28 9.34 27.95
C LYS A 226 12.01 9.15 28.77
N VAL A 227 11.40 10.25 29.18
CA VAL A 227 10.19 10.26 30.01
C VAL A 227 9.17 11.25 29.44
N TYR A 228 7.90 10.90 29.53
CA TYR A 228 6.78 11.79 29.27
C TYR A 228 6.14 12.18 30.60
N ILE A 229 5.94 13.48 30.81
CA ILE A 229 5.40 14.07 32.03
C ILE A 229 4.07 14.73 31.68
N GLY A 230 2.97 14.13 32.13
CA GLY A 230 1.63 14.66 32.04
C GLY A 230 1.36 15.77 33.06
N ASN A 231 0.21 16.42 32.94
CA ASN A 231 -0.15 17.61 33.73
C ASN A 231 0.87 18.76 33.61
N THR A 232 1.55 18.85 32.46
CA THR A 232 2.50 19.92 32.14
C THR A 232 1.85 20.89 31.19
N SER A 233 1.29 21.99 31.71
CA SER A 233 0.78 23.08 30.86
C SER A 233 1.88 23.67 29.97
N ARG A 234 1.49 24.38 28.92
CA ARG A 234 2.44 25.14 28.07
C ARG A 234 3.35 26.06 28.89
N GLU A 235 2.79 26.74 29.88
CA GLU A 235 3.55 27.62 30.78
C GLU A 235 4.52 26.82 31.67
N ASP A 236 4.10 25.67 32.21
CA ASP A 236 4.97 24.82 33.02
C ASP A 236 6.10 24.20 32.18
N TYR A 237 5.86 23.87 30.91
CA TYR A 237 6.90 23.46 29.97
C TYR A 237 7.93 24.58 29.76
N GLU A 238 7.50 25.80 29.49
CA GLU A 238 8.41 26.95 29.28
C GLU A 238 9.24 27.26 30.54
N LYS A 239 8.64 27.15 31.73
CA LYS A 239 9.35 27.25 33.01
C LYS A 239 10.39 26.14 33.18
N TYR A 240 10.06 24.91 32.79
CA TYR A 240 11.00 23.79 32.88
C TYR A 240 12.17 23.94 31.89
N VAL A 241 11.90 24.39 30.65
CA VAL A 241 12.94 24.76 29.67
C VAL A 241 13.87 25.81 30.27
N LYS A 242 13.32 26.86 30.90
CA LYS A 242 14.13 27.89 31.57
C LYS A 242 14.96 27.30 32.71
N ALA A 243 14.38 26.45 33.56
CA ALA A 243 15.09 25.83 34.68
C ALA A 243 16.25 24.94 34.20
N CYS A 244 16.09 24.20 33.11
CA CYS A 244 17.16 23.42 32.49
C CYS A 244 18.26 24.33 31.89
N SER A 245 17.87 25.42 31.25
CA SER A 245 18.81 26.43 30.74
C SER A 245 19.62 27.08 31.87
N ASP A 246 18.96 27.47 32.98
CA ASP A 246 19.60 28.01 34.18
C ASP A 246 20.55 26.97 34.84
N LYS A 247 20.28 25.67 34.64
CA LYS A 247 21.14 24.53 35.05
C LYS A 247 22.36 24.31 34.15
N GLY A 248 22.52 25.12 33.09
CA GLY A 248 23.70 25.11 32.23
C GLY A 248 23.51 24.43 30.87
N PHE A 249 22.31 24.00 30.51
CA PHE A 249 22.00 23.48 29.17
C PHE A 249 21.83 24.64 28.17
N THR A 250 22.93 25.31 27.82
CA THR A 250 22.95 26.51 26.95
C THR A 250 23.86 26.37 25.73
N VAL A 251 24.62 25.27 25.64
CA VAL A 251 25.57 25.02 24.55
C VAL A 251 24.83 24.44 23.35
N ASP A 252 25.18 24.89 22.14
CA ASP A 252 24.60 24.44 20.86
C ASP A 252 23.06 24.40 20.86
N TYR A 253 22.42 25.34 21.57
CA TYR A 253 20.99 25.25 21.78
C TYR A 253 20.21 25.56 20.49
N SER A 254 19.10 24.85 20.32
CA SER A 254 18.09 25.11 19.30
C SER A 254 16.73 25.17 19.96
N LYS A 255 15.98 26.25 19.71
CA LYS A 255 14.64 26.45 20.24
C LYS A 255 13.64 26.68 19.11
N LYS A 256 12.54 25.93 19.15
CA LYS A 256 11.32 26.12 18.35
C LYS A 256 10.13 26.17 19.31
N ASP A 257 8.93 26.38 18.77
CA ASP A 257 7.71 26.55 19.59
C ASP A 257 7.48 25.40 20.58
N ASP A 258 7.71 24.16 20.14
CA ASP A 258 7.45 22.94 20.93
C ASP A 258 8.71 22.11 21.19
N LEU A 259 9.91 22.67 20.95
CA LEU A 259 11.15 21.92 21.04
C LEU A 259 12.28 22.79 21.60
N TYR A 260 13.02 22.25 22.54
CA TYR A 260 14.28 22.79 23.03
C TYR A 260 15.33 21.69 23.08
N ASN A 261 16.39 21.86 22.30
CA ASN A 261 17.58 21.00 22.36
C ASN A 261 18.75 21.83 22.84
N ALA A 262 19.58 21.29 23.72
CA ALA A 262 20.81 21.94 24.15
C ALA A 262 21.77 20.94 24.80
N LYS A 263 23.04 21.31 24.85
CA LYS A 263 24.05 20.62 25.64
C LYS A 263 24.42 21.44 26.88
N ASN A 264 24.92 20.76 27.90
CA ASN A 264 25.66 21.44 28.97
C ASN A 264 27.18 21.42 28.70
N ASN A 265 27.95 22.16 29.49
CA ASN A 265 29.42 22.25 29.33
C ASN A 265 30.14 20.90 29.53
N SER A 266 29.49 19.91 30.16
CA SER A 266 30.01 18.56 30.33
C SER A 266 29.64 17.63 29.16
N GLY A 267 28.97 18.15 28.13
CA GLY A 267 28.62 17.42 26.90
C GLY A 267 27.35 16.58 26.99
N TRP A 268 26.57 16.66 28.08
CA TRP A 268 25.27 16.00 28.16
C TRP A 268 24.31 16.62 27.16
N ASP A 269 23.61 15.78 26.40
CA ASP A 269 22.63 16.21 25.40
C ASP A 269 21.23 16.14 26.00
N LEU A 270 20.48 17.24 25.91
CA LEU A 270 19.11 17.37 26.40
C LEU A 270 18.17 17.74 25.26
N SER A 271 17.06 17.03 25.16
CA SER A 271 15.92 17.34 24.31
C SER A 271 14.63 17.43 25.13
N LEU A 272 13.93 18.55 25.01
CA LEU A 272 12.64 18.82 25.66
C LEU A 272 11.58 19.09 24.59
N GLY A 273 10.51 18.30 24.56
CA GLY A 273 9.38 18.47 23.64
C GLY A 273 8.10 18.85 24.36
N TYR A 274 7.28 19.74 23.79
CA TYR A 274 5.88 19.90 24.17
C TYR A 274 5.02 19.07 23.20
N GLU A 275 4.53 17.92 23.67
CA GLU A 275 3.83 16.94 22.82
C GLU A 275 2.38 17.36 22.52
N GLY A 276 1.86 18.34 23.26
CA GLY A 276 0.44 18.69 23.33
C GLY A 276 -0.30 17.88 24.40
N ASN A 277 -1.57 18.22 24.62
CA ASN A 277 -2.43 17.65 25.66
C ASN A 277 -1.81 17.73 27.07
N ASN A 278 -1.12 18.83 27.37
CA ASN A 278 -0.39 19.04 28.62
C ASN A 278 0.68 17.95 28.91
N ILE A 279 1.35 17.46 27.87
CA ILE A 279 2.44 16.47 27.99
C ILE A 279 3.75 17.10 27.54
N MET A 280 4.76 17.01 28.41
CA MET A 280 6.16 17.32 28.09
C MET A 280 6.95 16.02 27.93
N SER A 281 7.78 15.91 26.90
CA SER A 281 8.81 14.87 26.81
C SER A 281 10.16 15.44 27.25
N ILE A 282 10.90 14.63 28.00
CA ILE A 282 12.27 14.92 28.44
C ILE A 282 13.12 13.74 27.99
N SER A 283 14.17 14.02 27.22
CA SER A 283 15.20 13.04 26.88
C SER A 283 16.57 13.62 27.18
N ILE A 284 17.41 12.82 27.83
CA ILE A 284 18.79 13.20 28.15
C ILE A 284 19.71 12.00 27.94
N SER A 285 20.92 12.27 27.46
CA SER A 285 21.98 11.29 27.31
C SER A 285 23.34 11.86 27.66
N ALA A 286 24.19 11.00 28.23
CA ALA A 286 25.60 11.30 28.46
C ALA A 286 26.32 11.64 27.14
N PRO A 287 27.41 12.42 27.19
CA PRO A 287 28.27 12.58 26.03
C PRO A 287 28.76 11.22 25.54
N ASP A 288 28.84 11.05 24.22
CA ASP A 288 29.52 9.90 23.65
C ASP A 288 30.96 9.88 24.16
N ASN A 289 31.30 8.88 24.97
CA ASN A 289 32.70 8.55 25.18
C ASN A 289 33.19 8.04 23.82
N GLU A 290 33.82 8.91 23.02
CA GLU A 290 34.72 8.42 21.99
C GLU A 290 35.70 7.49 22.72
N SER A 291 35.50 6.19 22.56
CA SER A 291 36.50 5.19 22.81
C SER A 291 37.66 5.53 21.88
N LYS A 292 38.61 6.32 22.40
CA LYS A 292 39.97 6.37 21.90
C LYS A 292 40.57 4.99 22.15
N ASP A 293 40.34 4.06 21.24
CA ASP A 293 41.25 2.94 21.04
C ASP A 293 41.23 2.45 19.59
N SER A 294 42.46 2.38 19.07
CA SER A 294 42.91 1.76 17.81
C SER A 294 42.44 2.36 16.48
N ASP A 295 43.18 3.41 16.12
CA ASP A 295 43.92 3.45 14.85
C ASP A 295 44.49 2.05 14.50
N ASP A 296 43.94 1.38 13.50
CA ASP A 296 44.75 0.61 12.56
C ASP A 296 44.05 0.52 11.18
N SER A 297 44.82 0.92 10.17
CA SER A 297 44.69 0.57 8.75
C SER A 297 43.64 1.29 7.89
N ASN A 298 43.91 2.58 7.67
CA ASN A 298 44.31 3.13 6.36
C ASN A 298 43.64 2.57 5.07
N LYS A 299 42.67 3.35 4.55
CA LYS A 299 42.54 3.87 3.17
C LYS A 299 43.16 3.07 2.01
N SER A 300 42.36 2.77 0.98
CA SER A 300 42.52 3.36 -0.37
C SER A 300 41.47 2.90 -1.39
N ASP A 301 41.01 3.89 -2.14
CA ASP A 301 40.11 3.84 -3.29
C ASP A 301 40.82 3.48 -4.62
N VAL A 302 40.11 2.70 -5.46
CA VAL A 302 39.94 2.81 -6.93
C VAL A 302 40.90 2.13 -7.95
N LYS A 303 40.30 1.14 -8.67
CA LYS A 303 40.31 0.78 -10.12
C LYS A 303 41.30 -0.22 -10.78
N LYS A 304 40.67 -1.29 -11.29
CA LYS A 304 40.53 -1.76 -12.70
C LYS A 304 41.33 -2.98 -13.22
N ASP A 305 40.53 -3.87 -13.84
CA ASP A 305 40.74 -4.82 -14.94
C ASP A 305 41.45 -6.20 -14.74
N ALA A 306 40.62 -7.23 -14.95
CA ALA A 306 40.78 -8.39 -15.83
C ALA A 306 41.43 -9.71 -15.36
N ALA A 307 40.58 -10.75 -15.42
CA ALA A 307 40.79 -12.10 -15.96
C ALA A 307 41.03 -13.30 -15.02
N LYS A 308 39.90 -14.00 -14.78
CA LYS A 308 39.66 -15.45 -15.04
C LYS A 308 40.39 -16.51 -14.19
N ALA A 309 39.62 -17.16 -13.30
CA ALA A 309 39.44 -18.62 -13.25
C ALA A 309 38.26 -19.00 -12.34
N ALA A 310 37.35 -19.87 -12.82
CA ALA A 310 36.28 -20.49 -12.04
C ALA A 310 36.83 -21.66 -11.19
N PRO A 311 36.18 -22.06 -10.08
CA PRO A 311 35.19 -23.14 -10.20
C PRO A 311 33.99 -23.16 -9.22
N LYS A 312 32.88 -23.69 -9.76
CA LYS A 312 31.83 -24.55 -9.16
C LYS A 312 30.85 -23.99 -8.11
N GLN A 313 29.62 -23.82 -8.61
CA GLN A 313 28.34 -23.72 -7.90
C GLN A 313 28.08 -24.90 -6.96
N ALA A 314 27.69 -24.59 -5.72
CA ALA A 314 26.87 -25.46 -4.88
C ALA A 314 25.38 -25.16 -5.11
N THR A 315 24.61 -26.23 -5.26
CA THR A 315 23.16 -26.27 -5.50
C THR A 315 22.35 -26.01 -4.22
N PRO A 316 21.28 -25.19 -4.29
CA PRO A 316 20.22 -25.22 -3.28
C PRO A 316 19.19 -26.31 -3.59
N LYS A 317 18.93 -27.10 -2.54
CA LYS A 317 18.01 -28.23 -2.38
C LYS A 317 16.57 -27.85 -2.74
N ALA A 318 15.91 -28.70 -3.53
CA ALA A 318 14.49 -28.59 -3.86
C ALA A 318 13.61 -29.18 -2.74
N GLU A 319 12.59 -28.43 -2.32
CA GLU A 319 11.46 -28.92 -1.52
C GLU A 319 10.50 -29.77 -2.38
N PRO A 320 9.78 -30.75 -1.78
CA PRO A 320 9.10 -31.80 -2.50
C PRO A 320 7.76 -31.35 -3.09
N LYS A 321 7.50 -31.79 -4.33
CA LYS A 321 6.17 -31.74 -4.96
C LYS A 321 5.18 -32.59 -4.15
N PRO A 322 3.99 -32.08 -3.79
CA PRO A 322 2.88 -32.95 -3.42
C PRO A 322 2.38 -33.66 -4.69
N LYS A 323 2.42 -35.00 -4.66
CA LYS A 323 1.58 -35.82 -5.52
C LYS A 323 0.19 -35.86 -4.88
N THR A 324 -0.84 -35.43 -5.60
CA THR A 324 -2.24 -35.68 -5.20
C THR A 324 -3.01 -36.16 -6.41
N ASN A 325 -3.38 -37.44 -6.39
CA ASN A 325 -4.37 -38.05 -7.27
C ASN A 325 -5.66 -37.22 -7.17
N THR A 326 -5.93 -36.39 -8.17
CA THR A 326 -7.15 -35.58 -8.24
C THR A 326 -8.09 -36.27 -9.24
N LYS A 327 -9.30 -36.61 -8.80
CA LYS A 327 -10.32 -37.21 -9.66
C LYS A 327 -10.67 -36.23 -10.78
N LEU A 328 -10.36 -36.61 -12.02
CA LEU A 328 -10.74 -35.87 -13.22
C LEU A 328 -12.20 -36.20 -13.54
N VAL A 329 -13.01 -35.16 -13.78
CA VAL A 329 -14.37 -35.29 -14.31
C VAL A 329 -14.38 -34.56 -15.64
N ASN A 330 -14.56 -35.29 -16.74
CA ASN A 330 -14.51 -34.75 -18.11
C ASN A 330 -13.23 -33.97 -18.46
N GLY A 331 -12.07 -34.38 -17.91
CA GLY A 331 -10.80 -33.67 -18.14
C GLY A 331 -10.53 -32.51 -17.17
N LEU A 332 -11.50 -32.14 -16.32
CA LEU A 332 -11.35 -31.10 -15.31
C LEU A 332 -10.95 -31.67 -13.96
N ARG A 333 -10.01 -31.03 -13.26
CA ARG A 333 -9.81 -31.31 -11.85
C ARG A 333 -11.00 -30.77 -11.06
N SER A 334 -11.46 -31.55 -10.09
CA SER A 334 -12.66 -31.26 -9.30
C SER A 334 -12.54 -29.96 -8.49
N ASP A 335 -11.35 -29.63 -8.00
CA ASP A 335 -11.06 -28.37 -7.31
C ASP A 335 -11.07 -27.16 -8.25
N PHE A 336 -10.55 -27.30 -9.46
CA PHE A 336 -10.65 -26.28 -10.51
C PHE A 336 -12.11 -26.01 -10.90
N LYS A 337 -12.89 -27.08 -11.14
CA LYS A 337 -14.32 -26.95 -11.46
C LYS A 337 -15.09 -26.30 -10.31
N ALA A 338 -14.82 -26.70 -9.07
CA ALA A 338 -15.45 -26.09 -7.89
C ALA A 338 -15.11 -24.60 -7.75
N ALA A 339 -13.86 -24.19 -8.03
CA ALA A 339 -13.47 -22.78 -8.04
C ALA A 339 -14.24 -22.00 -9.13
N MET A 340 -14.24 -22.50 -10.37
CA MET A 340 -14.95 -21.87 -11.48
C MET A 340 -16.46 -21.76 -11.27
N ASP A 341 -17.10 -22.82 -10.77
CA ASP A 341 -18.54 -22.83 -10.49
C ASP A 341 -18.88 -21.87 -9.34
N SER A 342 -18.02 -21.79 -8.32
CA SER A 342 -18.17 -20.82 -7.22
C SER A 342 -18.02 -19.38 -7.71
N TYR A 343 -17.10 -19.11 -8.64
CA TYR A 343 -16.99 -17.80 -9.29
C TYR A 343 -18.25 -17.48 -10.08
N GLU A 344 -18.70 -18.36 -10.96
CA GLU A 344 -19.90 -18.11 -11.76
C GLU A 344 -21.14 -17.87 -10.86
N THR A 345 -21.26 -18.60 -9.75
CA THR A 345 -22.32 -18.41 -8.75
C THR A 345 -22.26 -17.02 -8.12
N VAL A 346 -21.07 -16.56 -7.70
CA VAL A 346 -20.89 -15.21 -7.16
C VAL A 346 -21.29 -14.15 -8.20
N MET A 347 -20.93 -14.35 -9.47
CA MET A 347 -21.30 -13.40 -10.53
C MET A 347 -22.80 -13.37 -10.80
N ASP A 348 -23.49 -14.51 -10.64
CA ASP A 348 -24.94 -14.60 -10.78
C ASP A 348 -25.66 -13.82 -9.68
N GLU A 349 -25.16 -13.92 -8.46
CA GLU A 349 -25.68 -13.17 -7.32
C GLU A 349 -25.39 -11.68 -7.43
N TYR A 350 -24.21 -11.31 -7.92
CA TYR A 350 -23.90 -9.93 -8.25
C TYR A 350 -24.87 -9.37 -9.31
N VAL A 351 -25.15 -10.12 -10.36
CA VAL A 351 -26.11 -9.74 -11.41
C VAL A 351 -27.53 -9.62 -10.84
N ALA A 352 -27.95 -10.52 -9.95
CA ALA A 352 -29.24 -10.45 -9.28
C ALA A 352 -29.33 -9.21 -8.37
N PHE A 353 -28.28 -8.95 -7.59
CA PHE A 353 -28.14 -7.76 -6.76
C PHE A 353 -28.25 -6.48 -7.60
N MET A 354 -27.49 -6.38 -8.69
CA MET A 354 -27.49 -5.19 -9.55
C MET A 354 -28.86 -4.92 -10.18
N LYS A 355 -29.61 -5.96 -10.57
CA LYS A 355 -30.99 -5.80 -11.06
C LYS A 355 -31.91 -5.24 -9.98
N LYS A 356 -31.76 -5.71 -8.74
CA LYS A 356 -32.57 -5.26 -7.61
C LYS A 356 -32.21 -3.82 -7.22
N TYR A 357 -30.93 -3.51 -7.12
CA TYR A 357 -30.42 -2.17 -6.84
C TYR A 357 -30.89 -1.15 -7.88
N LYS A 358 -30.77 -1.46 -9.18
CA LYS A 358 -31.29 -0.58 -10.25
C LYS A 358 -32.79 -0.32 -10.14
N LYS A 359 -33.56 -1.32 -9.68
CA LYS A 359 -35.01 -1.22 -9.54
C LYS A 359 -35.43 -0.39 -8.32
N ASN A 360 -34.71 -0.50 -7.20
CA ASN A 360 -34.99 0.25 -5.99
C ASN A 360 -33.72 0.48 -5.14
N PRO A 361 -32.98 1.58 -5.35
CA PRO A 361 -31.70 1.79 -4.67
C PRO A 361 -31.83 2.08 -3.17
N THR A 362 -33.03 2.36 -2.66
CA THR A 362 -33.30 2.65 -1.23
C THR A 362 -33.91 1.47 -0.48
N ASP A 363 -33.97 0.29 -1.09
CA ASP A 363 -34.49 -0.92 -0.45
C ASP A 363 -33.56 -1.36 0.70
N LYS A 364 -34.08 -1.32 1.92
CA LYS A 364 -33.34 -1.64 3.15
C LYS A 364 -32.88 -3.10 3.21
N THR A 365 -33.44 -3.99 2.38
CA THR A 365 -33.02 -5.40 2.28
C THR A 365 -31.72 -5.59 1.47
N ILE A 366 -31.28 -4.57 0.73
CA ILE A 366 -30.03 -4.58 -0.07
C ILE A 366 -28.80 -4.73 0.82
N LEU A 367 -28.80 -4.14 2.02
CA LEU A 367 -27.70 -4.27 2.98
C LEU A 367 -27.51 -5.71 3.48
N ASN A 368 -28.62 -6.41 3.77
CA ASN A 368 -28.59 -7.80 4.25
C ASN A 368 -28.20 -8.77 3.14
N GLU A 369 -28.68 -8.55 1.90
CA GLU A 369 -28.30 -9.34 0.73
C GLU A 369 -26.84 -9.13 0.33
N TYR A 370 -26.29 -7.93 0.55
CA TYR A 370 -24.88 -7.64 0.35
C TYR A 370 -23.98 -8.41 1.33
N SER A 371 -24.38 -8.54 2.59
CA SER A 371 -23.65 -9.37 3.57
C SER A 371 -23.62 -10.85 3.15
N ALA A 372 -24.75 -11.41 2.70
CA ALA A 372 -24.82 -12.79 2.22
C ALA A 372 -24.00 -13.02 0.94
N TYR A 373 -23.88 -12.00 0.09
CA TYR A 373 -23.00 -12.00 -1.08
C TYR A 373 -21.51 -12.04 -0.66
N LEU A 374 -21.11 -11.26 0.36
CA LEU A 374 -19.73 -11.24 0.86
C LEU A 374 -19.29 -12.61 1.40
N ASP A 375 -20.16 -13.35 2.08
CA ASP A 375 -19.85 -14.70 2.56
C ASP A 375 -19.53 -15.66 1.42
N LYS A 376 -20.30 -15.60 0.34
CA LYS A 376 -20.10 -16.44 -0.85
C LYS A 376 -18.90 -15.99 -1.68
N TYR A 377 -18.63 -14.68 -1.72
CA TYR A 377 -17.40 -14.15 -2.28
C TYR A 377 -16.17 -14.67 -1.53
N ASN A 378 -16.20 -14.65 -0.20
CA ASN A 378 -15.12 -15.17 0.65
C ASN A 378 -14.93 -16.68 0.47
N ASP A 379 -16.01 -17.45 0.35
CA ASP A 379 -15.96 -18.88 0.02
C ASP A 379 -15.36 -19.15 -1.38
N ALA A 380 -15.73 -18.34 -2.38
CA ALA A 380 -15.13 -18.42 -3.70
C ALA A 380 -13.62 -18.11 -3.66
N VAL A 381 -13.20 -17.06 -2.95
CA VAL A 381 -11.78 -16.72 -2.75
C VAL A 381 -11.01 -17.88 -2.09
N LYS A 382 -11.58 -18.52 -1.06
CA LYS A 382 -10.98 -19.70 -0.42
C LYS A 382 -10.80 -20.86 -1.42
N LYS A 383 -11.83 -21.16 -2.22
CA LYS A 383 -11.78 -22.22 -3.25
C LYS A 383 -10.74 -21.92 -4.34
N PHE A 384 -10.63 -20.66 -4.75
CA PHE A 384 -9.61 -20.22 -5.70
C PHE A 384 -8.19 -20.34 -5.14
N ASN A 385 -7.97 -19.89 -3.90
CA ASN A 385 -6.66 -19.98 -3.24
C ASN A 385 -6.22 -21.44 -3.07
N ASN A 386 -7.15 -22.33 -2.73
CA ASN A 386 -6.88 -23.76 -2.61
C ASN A 386 -6.51 -24.41 -3.95
N TRP A 387 -7.13 -23.97 -5.06
CA TRP A 387 -6.84 -24.47 -6.40
C TRP A 387 -5.51 -23.91 -6.99
N HIS A 388 -5.20 -22.65 -6.71
CA HIS A 388 -4.20 -21.82 -7.41
C HIS A 388 -2.74 -22.35 -7.35
N SER A 389 -2.43 -23.35 -6.53
CA SER A 389 -1.12 -24.04 -6.56
C SER A 389 -0.85 -24.90 -7.81
N LYS A 390 -1.75 -24.94 -8.81
CA LYS A 390 -1.73 -25.90 -9.93
C LYS A 390 -1.79 -25.24 -11.33
N ASP A 391 -0.99 -25.73 -12.27
CA ASP A 391 -1.06 -25.32 -13.69
C ASP A 391 -2.32 -25.88 -14.39
N LEU A 392 -3.01 -25.09 -15.22
CA LEU A 392 -4.17 -25.53 -16.01
C LEU A 392 -3.79 -26.52 -17.12
N ASN A 393 -4.63 -27.54 -17.33
CA ASN A 393 -4.59 -28.36 -18.54
C ASN A 393 -5.46 -27.74 -19.66
N SER A 394 -5.43 -28.33 -20.87
CA SER A 394 -6.18 -27.81 -22.03
C SER A 394 -7.70 -27.76 -21.83
N ASP A 395 -8.29 -28.77 -21.20
CA ASP A 395 -9.74 -28.85 -20.97
C ASP A 395 -10.20 -27.83 -19.92
N GLU A 396 -9.39 -27.62 -18.88
CA GLU A 396 -9.63 -26.61 -17.86
C GLU A 396 -9.45 -25.19 -18.40
N LEU A 397 -8.51 -24.98 -19.31
CA LEU A 397 -8.36 -23.70 -20.01
C LEU A 397 -9.59 -23.39 -20.86
N ASN A 398 -10.10 -24.37 -21.62
CA ASN A 398 -11.32 -24.21 -22.40
C ASN A 398 -12.52 -23.91 -21.51
N TYR A 399 -12.66 -24.66 -20.41
CA TYR A 399 -13.75 -24.42 -19.46
C TYR A 399 -13.66 -23.05 -18.78
N TYR A 400 -12.45 -22.59 -18.46
CA TYR A 400 -12.23 -21.24 -17.96
C TYR A 400 -12.74 -20.19 -18.97
N VAL A 401 -12.38 -20.32 -20.25
CA VAL A 401 -12.84 -19.42 -21.31
C VAL A 401 -14.37 -19.42 -21.42
N ASP A 402 -15.00 -20.60 -21.33
CA ASP A 402 -16.45 -20.72 -21.38
C ASP A 402 -17.15 -20.04 -20.18
N VAL A 403 -16.62 -20.24 -18.97
CA VAL A 403 -17.12 -19.58 -17.74
C VAL A 403 -17.02 -18.06 -17.89
N GLN A 404 -15.89 -17.55 -18.39
CA GLN A 404 -15.69 -16.12 -18.62
C GLN A 404 -16.68 -15.56 -19.65
N ALA A 405 -16.93 -16.29 -20.75
CA ALA A 405 -17.91 -15.88 -21.76
C ALA A 405 -19.35 -15.82 -21.19
N ARG A 406 -19.74 -16.80 -20.36
CA ARG A 406 -21.04 -16.81 -19.69
C ARG A 406 -21.18 -15.65 -18.72
N VAL A 407 -20.20 -15.45 -17.84
CA VAL A 407 -20.20 -14.34 -16.87
C VAL A 407 -20.27 -12.99 -17.60
N SER A 408 -19.46 -12.78 -18.63
CA SER A 408 -19.48 -11.56 -19.44
C SER A 408 -20.86 -11.27 -20.03
N LYS A 409 -21.53 -12.30 -20.57
CA LYS A 409 -22.90 -12.18 -21.08
C LYS A 409 -23.90 -11.76 -19.98
N LYS A 410 -23.76 -12.29 -18.76
CA LYS A 410 -24.64 -11.94 -17.63
C LYS A 410 -24.42 -10.51 -17.15
N LEU A 411 -23.17 -10.02 -17.16
CA LEU A 411 -22.83 -8.65 -16.79
C LEU A 411 -23.34 -7.61 -17.79
N ILE A 412 -23.28 -7.91 -19.09
CA ILE A 412 -23.87 -7.06 -20.14
C ILE A 412 -25.38 -6.86 -19.93
N ALA A 413 -26.07 -7.87 -19.37
CA ALA A 413 -27.50 -7.79 -19.11
C ALA A 413 -27.87 -6.83 -17.95
N VAL A 414 -26.89 -6.40 -17.15
CA VAL A 414 -27.10 -5.44 -16.05
C VAL A 414 -26.34 -4.13 -16.25
N SER A 415 -25.58 -3.97 -17.34
CA SER A 415 -24.91 -2.72 -17.68
C SER A 415 -25.76 -1.76 -18.53
N LYS A 416 -26.85 -2.25 -19.13
CA LYS A 416 -27.96 -1.45 -19.66
C LYS A 416 -28.90 -1.09 -18.50
#